data_AF-A0A2M9TW11-F1
#
_entry.id   AF-A0A2M9TW11-F1
#
_cell.length_a   1.000
_cell.length_b   1.000
_cell.length_c   1.000
_cell.angle_alpha   90.00
_cell.angle_beta   90.00
_cell.angle_gamma   90.00
#
_symmetry.space_group_name_H-M   'P 1'
#
loop_
_entity.id
_entity.type
_entity.pdbx_description
1 polymer ?
#
loop_
_entity_poly.entity_id
_entity_poly.type
_entity_poly.pdbx_seq_one_letter_code
_entity_poly.pdbx_strand_id
1 'polypeptide(L)'
;MFKVKSFKLRKNTRYNYTPRYYDGKKVDNVYEIDSTFNKFKSTHNSIDFGSHWSDVRKNSRTRGNRSINKRVILIALVLVFIFLWIIDFDLSIFSQ
;
A
#
# COMPACT_ATOMS: atom_id res chain seq x y z
N MET A 1 0.05 15.92 22.11
CA MET A 1 -1.40 16.05 21.86
C MET A 1 -1.89 14.84 21.05
N PHE A 2 -2.46 13.83 21.71
CA PHE A 2 -2.92 12.60 21.06
C PHE A 2 -4.24 12.86 20.33
N LYS A 3 -4.20 12.93 19.00
CA LYS A 3 -5.39 13.12 18.16
C LYS A 3 -6.10 11.78 17.97
N VAL A 4 -7.06 11.48 18.84
CA VAL A 4 -7.88 10.27 18.75
C VAL A 4 -8.79 10.36 17.51
N LYS A 5 -8.50 9.57 16.48
CA LYS A 5 -9.24 9.51 15.20
C LYS A 5 -10.53 8.67 15.31
N SER A 6 -11.38 8.90 16.31
CA SER A 6 -12.49 7.99 16.60
C SER A 6 -13.68 8.07 15.62
N PHE A 7 -13.87 9.18 14.90
CA PHE A 7 -15.05 9.39 14.03
C PHE A 7 -14.66 9.75 12.60
N LYS A 8 -14.06 8.81 11.87
CA LYS A 8 -13.93 8.98 10.41
C LYS A 8 -15.29 8.74 9.76
N LEU A 9 -15.85 9.80 9.19
CA LEU A 9 -17.01 9.71 8.30
C LEU A 9 -16.71 8.79 7.10
N ARG A 10 -17.73 8.07 6.65
CA ARG A 10 -17.64 7.24 5.46
C ARG A 10 -17.40 8.14 4.25
N LYS A 11 -16.45 7.75 3.39
CA LYS A 11 -16.19 8.48 2.13
C LYS A 11 -17.35 8.25 1.15
N ASN A 12 -17.57 9.24 0.28
CA ASN A 12 -18.49 9.09 -0.84
C ASN A 12 -18.05 7.91 -1.74
N THR A 13 -19.01 7.08 -2.14
CA THR A 13 -18.80 5.95 -3.04
C THR A 13 -19.45 6.25 -4.38
N ARG A 14 -18.70 6.10 -5.47
CA ARG A 14 -19.23 6.23 -6.83
C ARG A 14 -20.18 5.08 -7.14
N TYR A 15 -21.28 5.38 -7.84
CA TYR A 15 -22.19 4.36 -8.35
C TYR A 15 -21.59 3.69 -9.61
N ASN A 16 -21.57 2.37 -9.64
CA ASN A 16 -21.04 1.58 -10.76
C ASN A 16 -22.20 1.08 -11.63
N TYR A 17 -22.42 1.73 -12.78
CA TYR A 17 -23.49 1.37 -13.72
C TYR A 17 -23.08 0.20 -14.64
N THR A 18 -24.02 -0.69 -14.90
CA THR A 18 -23.88 -1.76 -15.89
C THR A 18 -24.86 -1.50 -17.04
N PRO A 19 -24.40 -1.34 -18.29
CA PRO A 19 -25.28 -1.16 -19.44
C PRO A 19 -26.23 -2.36 -19.64
N ARG A 20 -27.40 -2.10 -20.22
CA ARG A 20 -28.45 -3.11 -20.43
C ARG A 20 -27.98 -4.35 -21.22
N TYR A 21 -27.16 -4.13 -22.25
CA TYR A 21 -26.69 -5.18 -23.17
C TYR A 21 -25.26 -5.65 -22.87
N TYR A 22 -24.82 -5.50 -21.62
CA TYR A 22 -23.48 -5.88 -21.22
C TYR A 22 -23.56 -6.97 -20.16
N ASP A 23 -22.72 -8.00 -20.28
CA ASP A 23 -22.69 -9.20 -19.41
C ASP A 23 -22.47 -8.91 -17.92
N GLY A 24 -22.13 -7.67 -17.60
CA GLY A 24 -22.05 -7.16 -16.24
C GLY A 24 -20.78 -7.55 -15.52
N LYS A 25 -20.86 -7.44 -14.19
CA LYS A 25 -19.73 -7.67 -13.30
C LYS A 25 -19.48 -9.16 -13.19
N LYS A 26 -18.27 -9.60 -13.53
CA LYS A 26 -17.84 -10.98 -13.35
C LYS A 26 -17.18 -11.11 -11.98
N VAL A 27 -17.59 -12.12 -11.22
CA VAL A 27 -16.96 -12.42 -9.93
C VAL A 27 -15.69 -13.23 -10.22
N ASP A 28 -14.52 -12.64 -9.94
CA ASP A 28 -13.23 -13.25 -10.27
C ASP A 28 -12.97 -14.57 -9.49
N ASN A 29 -13.48 -14.69 -8.26
CA ASN A 29 -13.33 -15.89 -7.43
C ASN A 29 -14.68 -16.42 -6.89
N VAL A 30 -15.12 -17.55 -7.44
CA VAL A 30 -16.37 -18.23 -7.05
C VAL A 30 -16.27 -18.85 -5.64
N TYR A 31 -15.06 -19.21 -5.21
CA TYR A 31 -14.81 -19.90 -3.93
C TYR A 31 -14.50 -18.96 -2.77
N GLU A 32 -14.45 -17.65 -3.02
CA GLU A 32 -14.20 -16.67 -1.96
C GLU A 32 -15.40 -16.60 -1.01
N ILE A 33 -15.18 -16.79 0.29
CA ILE A 33 -16.22 -16.75 1.32
C ILE A 33 -16.46 -15.29 1.72
N ASP A 34 -17.32 -14.59 0.98
CA ASP A 34 -17.82 -13.24 1.35
C ASP A 34 -19.26 -13.09 0.85
N SER A 35 -20.00 -12.13 1.42
CA SER A 35 -21.36 -11.82 1.01
C SER A 35 -21.41 -11.33 -0.45
N THR A 36 -22.45 -11.75 -1.16
CA THR A 36 -22.70 -11.33 -2.55
C THR A 36 -22.70 -9.81 -2.70
N PHE A 37 -23.27 -9.09 -1.72
CA PHE A 37 -23.31 -7.63 -1.73
C PHE A 37 -21.91 -6.99 -1.65
N ASN A 38 -21.01 -7.51 -0.79
CA ASN A 38 -19.66 -7.00 -0.68
C ASN A 38 -18.87 -7.23 -1.97
N LYS A 39 -18.99 -8.43 -2.56
CA LYS A 39 -18.36 -8.75 -3.85
C LYS A 39 -18.79 -7.78 -4.95
N PHE A 40 -20.10 -7.62 -5.15
CA PHE A 40 -20.60 -6.71 -6.19
C PHE A 40 -20.30 -5.22 -5.94
N LYS A 41 -20.01 -4.84 -4.69
CA LYS A 41 -19.60 -3.48 -4.33
C LYS A 41 -18.15 -3.20 -4.73
N SER A 42 -17.24 -4.16 -4.56
CA SER A 42 -15.81 -4.00 -4.91
C SER A 42 -15.54 -4.29 -6.39
N THR A 43 -16.32 -5.16 -7.03
CA THR A 43 -16.17 -5.47 -8.46
C THR A 43 -16.67 -4.32 -9.34
N HIS A 44 -15.82 -3.90 -10.27
CA HIS A 44 -16.12 -2.90 -11.29
C HIS A 44 -16.40 -3.58 -12.63
N ASN A 45 -17.10 -2.88 -13.52
CA ASN A 45 -17.29 -3.35 -14.88
C ASN A 45 -16.00 -3.14 -15.68
N SER A 46 -15.67 -4.03 -16.62
CA SER A 46 -14.49 -3.88 -17.52
C SER A 46 -14.52 -2.57 -18.32
N ILE A 47 -15.71 -2.07 -18.62
CA ILE A 47 -15.91 -0.79 -19.34
C ILE A 47 -15.56 0.41 -18.45
N ASP A 48 -15.55 0.28 -17.12
CA ASP A 48 -15.27 1.41 -16.22
C ASP A 48 -13.76 1.69 -16.11
N PHE A 49 -13.19 2.26 -17.17
CA PHE A 49 -11.79 2.67 -17.21
C PHE A 49 -11.42 3.58 -16.05
N GLY A 50 -12.32 4.46 -15.59
CA GLY A 50 -12.05 5.37 -14.47
C GLY A 50 -11.70 4.62 -13.18
N SER A 51 -12.37 3.50 -12.91
CA SER A 51 -12.02 2.61 -11.80
C SER A 51 -10.69 1.91 -12.00
N HIS A 52 -10.44 1.38 -13.20
CA HIS A 52 -9.17 0.75 -13.55
C HIS A 52 -7.97 1.70 -13.38
N TRP A 53 -8.08 2.94 -13.88
CA TRP A 53 -7.06 3.97 -13.67
C TRP A 53 -6.88 4.35 -12.20
N SER A 54 -7.96 4.35 -11.41
CA SER A 54 -7.89 4.57 -9.97
C SER A 54 -7.14 3.44 -9.25
N ASP A 55 -7.44 2.19 -9.59
CA ASP A 55 -6.84 1.02 -8.97
C ASP A 55 -5.39 0.83 -9.40
N VAL A 56 -5.07 1.03 -10.68
CA VAL A 56 -3.67 1.10 -11.15
C VAL A 56 -2.90 2.21 -10.44
N ARG A 57 -3.49 3.41 -10.27
CA ARG A 57 -2.86 4.49 -9.49
C ARG A 57 -2.71 4.15 -8.02
N LYS A 58 -3.60 3.35 -7.42
CA LYS A 58 -3.43 2.88 -6.04
C LYS A 58 -2.30 1.87 -5.96
N ASN A 59 -2.27 0.91 -6.87
CA ASN A 59 -1.27 -0.16 -6.91
C ASN A 59 0.14 0.38 -7.24
N SER A 60 0.23 1.40 -8.09
CA SER A 60 1.49 2.06 -8.42
C SER A 60 2.02 2.98 -7.31
N ARG A 61 1.21 3.30 -6.28
CA ARG A 61 1.69 4.07 -5.13
C ARG A 61 2.64 3.21 -4.28
N THR A 62 3.92 3.33 -4.54
CA THR A 62 5.01 2.72 -3.75
C THR A 62 5.21 3.38 -2.38
N ARG A 63 4.52 4.50 -2.08
CA ARG A 63 4.62 5.24 -0.81
C ARG A 63 4.22 4.40 0.42
N GLY A 64 3.42 3.34 0.25
CA GLY A 64 3.03 2.43 1.34
C GLY A 64 4.12 1.44 1.74
N ASN A 65 4.99 1.07 0.81
CA ASN A 65 6.07 0.09 1.03
C ASN A 65 7.41 0.78 1.31
N ARG A 66 7.39 1.92 2.02
CA ARG A 66 8.62 2.55 2.54
C ARG A 66 9.12 1.82 3.79
N SER A 67 8.99 0.50 3.84
CA SER A 67 9.67 -0.31 4.83
C SER A 67 11.14 -0.36 4.45
N ILE A 68 12.00 0.28 5.25
CA ILE A 68 13.43 0.13 5.05
C ILE A 68 13.77 -1.33 5.30
N ASN A 69 14.45 -1.97 4.35
CA ASN A 69 14.85 -3.36 4.48
C ASN A 69 15.91 -3.47 5.58
N LYS A 70 15.64 -4.24 6.64
CA LYS A 70 16.57 -4.46 7.76
C LYS A 70 17.94 -4.95 7.29
N ARG A 71 17.99 -5.72 6.21
CA ARG A 71 19.26 -6.20 5.62
C ARG A 71 20.12 -5.05 5.10
N VAL A 72 19.51 -4.07 4.43
CA VAL A 72 20.22 -2.90 3.89
C VAL A 72 20.81 -2.06 5.03
N ILE A 73 20.05 -1.85 6.12
CA ILE A 73 20.56 -1.17 7.32
C ILE A 73 21.74 -1.94 7.92
N LEU A 74 21.63 -3.26 8.05
CA LEU A 74 22.68 -4.10 8.62
C LEU A 74 23.96 -4.05 7.78
N ILE A 75 23.84 -4.18 6.45
CA ILE A 75 24.97 -4.07 5.52
C ILE A 75 25.62 -2.67 5.61
N ALA A 76 24.81 -1.60 5.66
CA ALA A 76 25.32 -0.24 5.79
C ALA A 76 26.08 -0.04 7.13
N LEU A 77 25.55 -0.56 8.24
CA LEU A 77 26.24 -0.50 9.54
C LEU A 77 27.59 -1.22 9.50
N VAL A 78 27.64 -2.43 8.95
CA VAL A 78 28.89 -3.21 8.84
C VAL A 78 29.92 -2.47 7.99
N LEU A 79 29.52 -1.92 6.85
CA LEU A 79 30.41 -1.14 5.99
C LEU A 79 30.95 0.11 6.69
N VAL A 80 30.11 0.81 7.46
CA VAL A 80 30.54 1.97 8.26
C VAL A 80 31.54 1.53 9.34
N PHE A 81 31.30 0.43 10.05
CA PHE A 81 32.24 -0.08 11.06
C PHE A 81 33.59 -0.45 10.45
N ILE A 82 33.61 -1.13 9.30
CA ILE A 82 34.86 -1.47 8.60
C ILE A 82 35.60 -0.20 8.18
N PHE A 83 34.90 0.79 7.64
CA PHE A 83 35.49 2.07 7.27
C PHE A 83 36.12 2.81 8.46
N LEU A 84 35.41 2.87 9.59
CA LEU A 84 35.90 3.50 10.82
C LEU A 84 37.14 2.79 11.38
N TRP A 85 37.20 1.47 11.25
CA TRP A 85 38.36 0.68 11.65
C TRP A 85 39.59 0.95 10.79
N ILE A 86 39.44 1.12 9.47
CA ILE A 86 40.57 1.38 8.55
C ILE A 86 41.28 2.71 8.86
N ILE A 87 40.55 3.72 9.32
CA ILE A 87 41.08 5.07 9.57
C ILE A 87 41.46 5.29 11.04
N ASP A 88 41.40 4.25 11.89
CA ASP A 88 41.57 4.35 13.34
C ASP A 88 40.72 5.46 13.98
N PHE A 89 39.44 5.56 13.58
CA PHE A 89 38.56 6.63 14.05
C PHE A 89 38.22 6.49 15.54
N ASP A 90 38.56 7.49 16.34
CA ASP A 90 38.24 7.52 17.76
C ASP A 90 36.76 7.84 18.01
N LEU A 91 35.98 6.84 18.44
CA LEU A 91 34.57 6.98 18.80
C LEU A 91 34.35 7.65 20.17
N SER A 92 35.39 7.75 21.01
CA SER A 92 35.29 8.32 22.36
C SER A 92 35.03 9.83 22.36
N ILE A 93 35.29 10.50 21.22
CA ILE A 93 35.05 11.94 21.01
C ILE A 93 33.57 12.35 21.22
N PHE A 94 32.63 11.41 21.16
CA PHE A 94 31.21 11.66 21.36
C PHE A 94 30.71 11.41 22.79
N SER A 95 31.58 10.99 23.72
CA SER A 95 31.24 10.65 25.11
C SER A 95 31.41 11.81 26.11
N GLN A 96 31.58 13.04 25.63
CA GLN A 96 31.79 14.24 26.45
C GLN A 96 30.48 15.00 26.73
#